data_AF-A0A3B8RQ26-F1
#
_entry.id   AF-A0A3B8RQ26-F1
#
_cell.length_a   1.000
_cell.length_b   1.000
_cell.length_c   1.000
_cell.angle_alpha   90.00
_cell.angle_beta   90.00
_cell.angle_gamma   90.00
#
_symmetry.space_group_name_H-M   'P 1'
#
loop_
_entity.id
_entity.type
_entity.pdbx_description
1 polymer ?
#
loop_
_entity_poly.entity_id
_entity_poly.type
_entity_poly.pdbx_seq_one_letter_code
_entity_poly.pdbx_strand_id
1 'polypeptide(L)'
;MTGDLQDKWMTAALPGPNENIKGISLAGGSSLVISQRSKYKNEAWKLIEYLSKPETQIDFYHLVNDLPAVKEAWKDTSLSNNPYMKAFYEQFNYVVATPKIPEWEQIVFSKLQQYVELAARNVLSVKEALQKLDDDVNVILEKRRWMLSRNK
;
A
#
# COMPACT_ATOMS: atom_id res chain seq x y z
N MET A 1 -9.13 -26.20 -15.36
CA MET A 1 -8.67 -26.77 -14.08
C MET A 1 -9.74 -27.76 -13.64
N THR A 2 -9.39 -29.02 -13.45
CA THR A 2 -10.32 -30.08 -13.03
C THR A 2 -10.16 -30.32 -11.53
N GLY A 3 -11.18 -29.99 -10.73
CA GLY A 3 -11.23 -30.19 -9.28
C GLY A 3 -12.02 -29.10 -8.57
N ASP A 4 -12.87 -29.48 -7.61
CA ASP A 4 -13.50 -28.54 -6.70
C ASP A 4 -12.49 -28.11 -5.63
N LEU A 5 -12.11 -26.84 -5.68
CA LEU A 5 -11.16 -26.19 -4.79
C LEU A 5 -11.84 -25.15 -3.89
N GLN A 6 -13.18 -25.01 -3.95
CA GLN A 6 -13.88 -23.88 -3.35
C GLN A 6 -13.53 -23.69 -1.85
N ASP A 7 -13.45 -24.80 -1.11
CA ASP A 7 -13.17 -24.81 0.33
C ASP A 7 -11.72 -25.16 0.69
N LYS A 8 -10.81 -25.18 -0.31
CA LYS A 8 -9.42 -25.63 -0.13
C LYS A 8 -8.41 -24.50 -0.11
N TRP A 9 -8.88 -23.26 -0.08
CA TRP A 9 -8.04 -22.07 0.02
C TRP A 9 -8.64 -21.06 1.00
N MET A 10 -7.78 -20.24 1.58
CA MET A 10 -8.16 -19.19 2.52
C MET A 10 -7.14 -18.07 2.47
N THR A 11 -7.51 -16.91 3.01
CA THR A 11 -6.65 -15.73 3.18
C THR A 11 -6.04 -15.70 4.59
N ALA A 12 -4.80 -15.23 4.71
CA ALA A 12 -4.15 -14.98 5.99
C ALA A 12 -3.45 -13.61 5.98
N ALA A 13 -3.38 -12.95 7.13
CA ALA A 13 -2.56 -11.74 7.28
C ALA A 13 -1.07 -12.09 7.11
N LEU A 14 -0.24 -11.11 6.76
CA LEU A 14 1.19 -11.34 6.58
C LEU A 14 1.82 -11.82 7.89
N PRO A 15 2.67 -12.87 7.84
CA PRO A 15 3.43 -13.28 9.00
C PRO A 15 4.45 -12.20 9.36
N GLY A 16 4.69 -12.02 10.65
CA GLY A 16 5.79 -11.17 11.11
C GLY A 16 7.07 -11.98 11.39
N PRO A 17 8.15 -11.31 11.81
CA PRO A 17 9.44 -11.94 12.07
C PRO A 17 9.43 -13.02 13.15
N ASN A 18 8.47 -12.96 14.07
CA ASN A 18 8.22 -13.97 15.10
C ASN A 18 6.75 -13.91 15.55
N GLU A 19 6.34 -14.85 16.41
CA GLU A 19 4.95 -15.02 16.86
C GLU A 19 4.37 -13.79 17.57
N ASN A 20 5.21 -12.94 18.17
CA ASN A 20 4.78 -11.78 18.95
C ASN A 20 4.69 -10.50 18.10
N ILE A 21 5.21 -10.50 16.88
CA ILE A 21 5.24 -9.33 16.00
C ILE A 21 4.34 -9.60 14.81
N LYS A 22 3.31 -8.77 14.61
CA LYS A 22 2.44 -8.85 13.43
C LYS A 22 3.20 -8.40 12.17
N GLY A 23 2.94 -9.05 11.05
CA GLY A 23 3.52 -8.68 9.76
C GLY A 23 3.03 -7.31 9.31
N ILE A 24 3.98 -6.44 8.98
CA ILE A 24 3.67 -5.12 8.44
C ILE A 24 3.48 -5.24 6.93
N SER A 25 2.40 -4.65 6.43
CA SER A 25 2.16 -4.47 5.00
C SER A 25 2.19 -3.00 4.61
N LEU A 26 2.12 -2.72 3.31
CA LEU A 26 2.08 -1.37 2.78
C LEU A 26 0.64 -0.85 2.74
N ALA A 27 0.44 0.40 3.17
CA ALA A 27 -0.81 1.13 3.01
C ALA A 27 -0.94 1.61 1.56
N GLY A 28 -1.36 0.70 0.67
CA GLY A 28 -1.62 1.00 -0.74
C GLY A 28 -3.00 1.61 -0.98
N GLY A 29 -3.46 1.51 -2.23
CA GLY A 29 -4.76 2.03 -2.67
C GLY A 29 -4.66 3.38 -3.37
N SER A 30 -5.78 4.10 -3.39
CA SER A 30 -5.89 5.42 -4.02
C SER A 30 -6.40 6.46 -3.05
N SER A 31 -6.17 7.73 -3.36
CA SER A 31 -6.70 8.87 -2.59
C SER A 31 -7.42 9.84 -3.52
N LEU A 32 -8.47 10.47 -3.01
CA LEU A 32 -9.17 11.55 -3.70
C LEU A 32 -8.45 12.87 -3.41
N VAL A 33 -8.22 13.67 -4.46
CA VAL A 33 -7.52 14.95 -4.35
C VAL A 33 -8.27 16.05 -5.09
N ILE A 34 -8.26 17.26 -4.55
CA ILE A 34 -8.81 18.44 -5.21
C ILE A 34 -7.64 19.22 -5.83
N SER A 35 -7.69 19.40 -7.15
CA SER A 35 -6.71 20.26 -7.84
C SER A 35 -6.74 21.68 -7.27
N GLN A 36 -5.56 22.21 -6.94
CA GLN A 36 -5.41 23.58 -6.44
C GLN A 36 -5.95 24.63 -7.43
N ARG A 37 -5.97 24.31 -8.73
CA ARG A 37 -6.45 25.17 -9.81
C ARG A 37 -7.96 25.05 -10.09
N SER A 38 -8.67 24.14 -9.40
CA SER A 38 -10.11 23.97 -9.59
C SER A 38 -10.88 25.24 -9.23
N LYS A 39 -11.87 25.60 -10.04
CA LYS A 39 -12.85 26.67 -9.76
C LYS A 39 -14.01 26.18 -8.89
N TYR A 40 -14.20 24.87 -8.75
CA TYR A 40 -15.35 24.23 -8.10
C TYR A 40 -14.90 23.39 -6.89
N LYS A 41 -14.12 24.01 -5.99
CA LYS A 41 -13.53 23.28 -4.84
C LYS A 41 -14.58 22.83 -3.83
N ASN A 42 -15.65 23.62 -3.64
CA ASN A 42 -16.71 23.29 -2.69
C ASN A 42 -17.54 22.11 -3.17
N GLU A 43 -17.85 22.07 -4.46
CA GLU A 43 -18.58 20.96 -5.10
C GLU A 43 -17.73 19.69 -5.12
N ALA A 44 -16.44 19.81 -5.46
CA ALA A 44 -15.50 18.69 -5.39
C ALA A 44 -15.37 18.15 -3.96
N TRP A 45 -15.35 19.03 -2.94
CA TRP A 45 -15.35 18.62 -1.54
C TRP A 45 -16.61 17.83 -1.16
N LYS A 46 -17.79 18.31 -1.56
CA LYS A 46 -19.05 17.58 -1.32
C LYS A 46 -19.04 16.17 -1.94
N LEU A 47 -18.43 16.02 -3.12
CA LEU A 47 -18.25 14.70 -3.74
C LEU A 47 -17.31 13.82 -2.92
N ILE A 48 -16.18 14.34 -2.46
CA ILE A 48 -15.24 13.60 -1.60
C ILE A 48 -15.94 13.19 -0.30
N GLU A 49 -16.71 14.09 0.32
CA GLU A 49 -17.49 13.78 1.53
C GLU A 49 -18.48 12.64 1.28
N TYR A 50 -19.22 12.69 0.15
CA TYR A 50 -20.15 11.64 -0.25
C TYR A 50 -19.43 10.29 -0.43
N LEU A 51 -18.33 10.25 -1.20
CA LEU A 51 -17.55 9.03 -1.43
C LEU A 51 -16.83 8.51 -0.16
N SER A 52 -16.70 9.34 0.88
CA SER A 52 -16.08 8.97 2.15
C SER A 52 -17.07 8.41 3.17
N LYS A 53 -18.38 8.40 2.87
CA LYS A 53 -19.37 7.81 3.77
C LYS A 53 -19.26 6.29 3.81
N PRO A 54 -19.43 5.63 4.97
CA PRO A 54 -19.37 4.18 5.07
C PRO A 54 -20.27 3.45 4.10
N GLU A 55 -21.54 3.88 3.98
CA GLU A 55 -22.52 3.27 3.08
C GLU A 55 -22.10 3.34 1.60
N THR A 56 -21.52 4.46 1.18
CA THR A 56 -21.04 4.64 -0.20
C THR A 56 -19.80 3.79 -0.49
N GLN A 57 -18.91 3.61 0.48
CA GLN A 57 -17.77 2.69 0.33
C GLN A 57 -18.21 1.22 0.31
N ILE A 58 -19.25 0.86 1.06
CA ILE A 58 -19.84 -0.49 1.01
C ILE A 58 -20.45 -0.75 -0.37
N ASP A 59 -21.21 0.21 -0.93
CA ASP A 59 -21.74 0.10 -2.30
C ASP A 59 -20.60 -0.07 -3.32
N PHE A 60 -19.51 0.68 -3.15
CA PHE A 60 -18.34 0.57 -4.02
C PHE A 60 -17.66 -0.80 -3.92
N TYR A 61 -17.51 -1.33 -2.69
CA TYR A 61 -17.03 -2.69 -2.45
C TYR A 61 -17.92 -3.74 -3.14
N HIS A 62 -19.25 -3.62 -3.07
CA HIS A 62 -20.14 -4.55 -3.76
C HIS A 62 -20.00 -4.53 -5.29
N LEU A 63 -19.66 -3.38 -5.85
CA LEU A 63 -19.54 -3.22 -7.30
C LEU A 63 -18.20 -3.73 -7.84
N VAL A 64 -17.09 -3.44 -7.13
CA VAL A 64 -15.74 -3.69 -7.67
C VAL A 64 -14.81 -4.45 -6.74
N ASN A 65 -15.27 -4.83 -5.54
CA ASN A 65 -14.50 -5.46 -4.47
C ASN A 65 -13.34 -4.61 -3.93
N ASP A 66 -13.38 -3.28 -4.14
CA ASP A 66 -12.41 -2.37 -3.53
C ASP A 66 -12.65 -2.26 -2.03
N LEU A 67 -11.60 -2.47 -1.24
CA LEU A 67 -11.69 -2.52 0.21
C LEU A 67 -11.94 -1.12 0.80
N PRO A 68 -12.90 -0.97 1.74
CA PRO A 68 -13.17 0.32 2.38
C PRO A 68 -11.97 0.86 3.16
N ALA A 69 -11.74 2.18 3.05
CA ALA A 69 -10.69 2.88 3.76
C ALA A 69 -11.10 3.32 5.18
N VAL A 70 -12.40 3.33 5.49
CA VAL A 70 -12.94 3.71 6.81
C VAL A 70 -13.32 2.49 7.64
N LYS A 71 -12.94 2.46 8.93
CA LYS A 71 -13.16 1.32 9.83
C LYS A 71 -14.64 0.99 10.03
N GLU A 72 -15.50 2.00 10.03
CA GLU A 72 -16.94 1.85 10.21
C GLU A 72 -17.58 0.98 9.13
N ALA A 73 -17.11 1.06 7.87
CA ALA A 73 -17.63 0.25 6.77
C ALA A 73 -17.37 -1.24 6.97
N TRP A 74 -16.28 -1.62 7.67
CA TRP A 74 -15.95 -3.02 7.98
C TRP A 74 -16.90 -3.69 8.98
N LYS A 75 -17.78 -2.91 9.62
CA LYS A 75 -18.86 -3.46 10.48
C LYS A 75 -20.03 -4.01 9.66
N ASP A 76 -20.09 -3.72 8.36
CA ASP A 76 -21.13 -4.27 7.50
C ASP A 76 -21.06 -5.80 7.45
N THR A 77 -22.22 -6.45 7.35
CA THR A 77 -22.31 -7.92 7.39
C THR A 77 -21.66 -8.60 6.18
N SER A 78 -21.60 -7.94 5.03
CA SER A 78 -20.94 -8.49 3.83
C SER A 78 -19.42 -8.58 3.94
N LEU A 79 -18.83 -7.81 4.86
CA LEU A 79 -17.40 -7.83 5.19
C LEU A 79 -17.17 -8.65 6.46
N SER A 80 -17.90 -8.35 7.54
CA SER A 80 -17.69 -8.98 8.85
C SER A 80 -18.05 -10.47 8.90
N ASN A 81 -19.06 -10.91 8.15
CA ASN A 81 -19.42 -12.33 8.05
C ASN A 81 -18.67 -13.06 6.92
N ASN A 82 -17.88 -12.36 6.11
CA ASN A 82 -17.11 -12.97 5.04
C ASN A 82 -15.79 -13.52 5.59
N PRO A 83 -15.61 -14.87 5.64
CA PRO A 83 -14.41 -15.46 6.21
C PRO A 83 -13.12 -15.03 5.48
N TYR A 84 -13.21 -14.74 4.17
CA TYR A 84 -12.07 -14.29 3.37
C TYR A 84 -11.66 -12.84 3.67
N MET A 85 -12.52 -12.04 4.31
CA MET A 85 -12.22 -10.63 4.62
C MET A 85 -11.56 -10.45 5.99
N LYS A 86 -11.61 -11.47 6.85
CA LYS A 86 -11.02 -11.42 8.19
C LYS A 86 -9.52 -11.09 8.15
N ALA A 87 -8.77 -11.76 7.28
CA ALA A 87 -7.34 -11.54 7.12
C ALA A 87 -7.01 -10.12 6.62
N PHE A 88 -7.81 -9.58 5.70
CA PHE A 88 -7.63 -8.22 5.21
C PHE A 88 -7.93 -7.18 6.30
N TYR A 89 -8.99 -7.37 7.09
CA TYR A 89 -9.30 -6.48 8.21
C TYR A 89 -8.21 -6.51 9.28
N GLU A 90 -7.70 -7.69 9.61
CA GLU A 90 -6.54 -7.82 10.52
C GLU A 90 -5.35 -7.05 9.94
N GLN A 91 -4.96 -7.32 8.68
CA GLN A 91 -3.83 -6.66 8.03
C GLN A 91 -3.99 -5.14 7.92
N PHE A 92 -5.21 -4.65 7.69
CA PHE A 92 -5.55 -3.23 7.59
C PHE A 92 -5.15 -2.44 8.83
N ASN A 93 -5.11 -3.08 10.01
CA ASN A 93 -4.67 -2.44 11.25
C ASN A 93 -3.13 -2.39 11.40
N TYR A 94 -2.38 -3.06 10.51
CA TYR A 94 -0.92 -3.17 10.54
C TYR A 94 -0.28 -2.75 9.20
N VAL A 95 -0.90 -1.82 8.49
CA VAL A 95 -0.31 -1.21 7.29
C VAL A 95 0.50 0.04 7.66
N VAL A 96 1.61 0.27 6.95
CA VAL A 96 2.41 1.49 7.07
C VAL A 96 2.50 2.21 5.74
N ALA A 97 2.51 3.53 5.80
CA ALA A 97 2.75 4.35 4.60
C ALA A 97 4.20 4.19 4.12
N THR A 98 4.40 4.26 2.82
CA THR A 98 5.72 4.37 2.23
C THR A 98 6.35 5.74 2.50
N PRO A 99 7.67 5.90 2.35
CA PRO A 99 8.32 7.20 2.38
C PRO A 99 7.65 8.21 1.44
N LYS A 100 7.21 9.35 1.98
CA LYS A 100 6.47 10.39 1.26
C LYS A 100 7.41 11.31 0.47
N ILE A 101 8.12 10.74 -0.48
CA ILE A 101 9.05 11.45 -1.36
C ILE A 101 8.70 11.21 -2.83
N PRO A 102 8.83 12.21 -3.71
CA PRO A 102 8.57 12.02 -5.14
C PRO A 102 9.43 10.92 -5.77
N GLU A 103 10.63 10.71 -5.25
CA GLU A 103 11.59 9.74 -5.77
C GLU A 103 11.27 8.29 -5.37
N TRP A 104 10.24 8.05 -4.55
CA TRP A 104 9.95 6.74 -3.97
C TRP A 104 9.68 5.66 -5.03
N GLU A 105 8.88 5.96 -6.05
CA GLU A 105 8.57 4.99 -7.11
C GLU A 105 9.82 4.61 -7.91
N GLN A 106 10.72 5.57 -8.18
CA GLN A 106 12.00 5.30 -8.83
C GLN A 106 12.87 4.39 -7.96
N ILE A 107 12.92 4.62 -6.64
CA ILE A 107 13.68 3.79 -5.71
C ILE A 107 13.15 2.35 -5.71
N VAL A 108 11.83 2.16 -5.56
CA VAL A 108 11.24 0.82 -5.43
C VAL A 108 11.27 0.05 -6.74
N PHE A 109 10.74 0.63 -7.82
CA PHE A 109 10.53 -0.11 -9.07
C PHE A 109 11.80 -0.20 -9.92
N SER A 110 12.69 0.80 -9.87
CA SER A 110 13.90 0.78 -10.70
C SER A 110 15.10 0.16 -10.00
N LYS A 111 15.20 0.24 -8.66
CA LYS A 111 16.40 -0.18 -7.92
C LYS A 111 16.16 -1.33 -6.96
N LEU A 112 15.20 -1.19 -6.04
CA LEU A 112 14.94 -2.23 -5.04
C LEU A 112 14.57 -3.56 -5.70
N GLN A 113 13.60 -3.56 -6.62
CA GLN A 113 13.20 -4.78 -7.34
C GLN A 113 14.37 -5.43 -8.09
N GLN A 114 15.17 -4.63 -8.79
CA GLN A 114 16.36 -5.10 -9.51
C GLN A 114 17.36 -5.78 -8.58
N TYR A 115 17.74 -5.14 -7.47
CA TYR A 115 18.75 -5.69 -6.57
C TYR A 115 18.24 -6.88 -5.75
N VAL A 116 16.95 -6.90 -5.40
CA VAL A 116 16.30 -8.08 -4.80
C VAL A 116 16.35 -9.26 -5.76
N GLU A 117 16.05 -9.06 -7.05
CA GLU A 117 16.14 -10.12 -8.05
C GLU A 117 17.58 -10.65 -8.20
N LEU A 118 18.57 -9.77 -8.30
CA LEU A 118 19.97 -10.18 -8.43
C LEU A 118 20.47 -10.97 -7.22
N ALA A 119 20.07 -10.56 -6.01
CA ALA A 119 20.39 -11.28 -4.79
C ALA A 119 19.67 -12.65 -4.73
N ALA A 120 18.38 -12.69 -5.06
CA ALA A 120 17.59 -13.93 -5.05
C ALA A 120 18.12 -14.96 -6.06
N ARG A 121 18.69 -14.50 -7.19
CA ARG A 121 19.33 -15.34 -8.20
C ARG A 121 20.80 -15.70 -7.87
N ASN A 122 21.32 -15.27 -6.72
CA ASN A 122 22.73 -15.44 -6.31
C ASN A 122 23.74 -14.82 -7.28
N VAL A 123 23.34 -13.80 -8.06
CA VAL A 123 24.25 -13.03 -8.93
C VAL A 123 25.08 -12.05 -8.11
N LEU A 124 24.49 -11.50 -7.05
CA LEU A 124 25.16 -10.70 -6.03
C LEU A 124 24.92 -11.33 -4.67
N SER A 125 25.87 -11.18 -3.74
CA SER A 125 25.57 -11.43 -2.33
C SER A 125 24.56 -10.39 -1.81
N VAL A 126 23.81 -10.74 -0.76
CA VAL A 126 22.88 -9.79 -0.10
C VAL A 126 23.60 -8.50 0.30
N LYS A 127 24.82 -8.62 0.83
CA LYS A 127 25.63 -7.46 1.24
C LYS A 127 25.98 -6.55 0.05
N GLU A 128 26.40 -7.13 -1.07
CA GLU A 128 26.73 -6.36 -2.28
C GLU A 128 25.49 -5.72 -2.90
N ALA A 129 24.36 -6.44 -2.95
CA ALA A 129 23.10 -5.91 -3.46
C ALA A 129 22.62 -4.71 -2.62
N LEU A 130 22.70 -4.80 -1.29
CA LEU A 130 22.35 -3.70 -0.39
C LEU A 130 23.28 -2.50 -0.55
N GLN A 131 24.60 -2.71 -0.63
CA GLN A 131 25.54 -1.62 -0.86
C GLN A 131 25.24 -0.88 -2.17
N LYS A 132 25.02 -1.63 -3.26
CA LYS A 132 24.70 -1.04 -4.57
C LYS A 132 23.35 -0.34 -4.60
N LEU A 133 22.36 -0.88 -3.89
CA LEU A 133 21.08 -0.24 -3.70
C LEU A 133 21.24 1.11 -3.01
N ASP A 134 21.99 1.16 -1.90
CA ASP A 134 22.25 2.40 -1.17
C ASP A 134 23.01 3.43 -2.02
N ASP A 135 24.03 3.00 -2.77
CA ASP A 135 24.77 3.87 -3.68
C ASP A 135 23.85 4.51 -4.74
N ASP A 136 22.99 3.71 -5.38
CA ASP A 136 22.04 4.18 -6.39
C ASP A 136 20.93 5.07 -5.80
N VAL A 137 20.39 4.70 -4.63
CA VAL A 137 19.40 5.52 -3.91
C VAL A 137 20.02 6.86 -3.50
N ASN A 138 21.30 6.87 -3.14
CA ASN A 138 22.02 8.10 -2.87
C ASN A 138 22.12 8.99 -4.10
N VAL A 139 22.39 8.46 -5.29
CA VAL A 139 22.36 9.26 -6.52
C VAL A 139 20.96 9.83 -6.77
N ILE A 140 19.91 9.00 -6.66
CA ILE A 140 18.51 9.44 -6.84
C ILE A 140 18.15 10.61 -5.91
N LEU A 141 18.57 10.52 -4.64
CA LEU A 141 18.25 11.52 -3.62
C LEU A 141 19.21 12.72 -3.58
N GLU A 142 20.21 12.78 -4.45
CA GLU A 142 21.25 13.83 -4.42
C GLU A 142 20.64 15.24 -4.52
N LYS A 143 19.81 15.48 -5.55
CA LYS A 143 19.14 16.78 -5.75
C LYS A 143 18.27 17.15 -4.55
N ARG A 144 17.52 16.19 -4.00
CA ARG A 144 16.68 16.40 -2.82
C ARG A 144 17.51 16.85 -1.62
N ARG A 145 18.59 16.13 -1.31
CA ARG A 145 19.49 16.48 -0.20
C ARG A 145 20.14 17.84 -0.40
N TRP A 146 20.55 18.16 -1.63
CA TRP A 146 21.09 19.47 -1.99
C TRP A 146 20.06 20.61 -1.80
N MET A 147 18.79 20.40 -2.17
CA MET A 147 17.75 21.42 -1.95
C MET A 147 17.49 21.62 -0.45
N LEU A 148 17.44 20.54 0.33
CA LEU A 148 17.24 20.59 1.77
C LEU A 148 18.42 21.25 2.52
N SER A 149 19.65 21.12 2.03
CA SER A 149 20.80 21.78 2.64
C SER A 149 20.85 23.29 2.37
N ARG A 150 20.15 23.78 1.34
CA ARG A 150 20.07 25.21 0.97
C ARG A 150 18.86 25.95 1.56
N ASN A 151 17.84 25.21 2.00
CA ASN A 151 16.64 25.77 2.62
C ASN A 151 16.75 25.80 4.16
N LYS A 152 17.97 25.92 4.70
CA LYS A 152 18.23 26.19 6.11
C LYS A 152 18.51 27.66 6.32
#